data_AF-A0A1V4XC54-F1
#
_entry.id   AF-A0A1V4XC54-F1
#
_cell.length_a   1.000
_cell.length_b   1.000
_cell.length_c   1.000
_cell.angle_alpha   90.00
_cell.angle_beta   90.00
_cell.angle_gamma   90.00
#
_symmetry.space_group_name_H-M   'P 1'
#
loop_
_entity.id
_entity.type
_entity.pdbx_description
1 polymer ?
#
loop_
_entity_poly.entity_id
_entity_poly.type
_entity_poly.pdbx_seq_one_letter_code
_entity_poly.pdbx_strand_id
1 'polypeptide(L)'
;MGTSSNKDGKELEALDKLIEEITVDAYGDDEQLWAFRQAFEDDVALPADGFVIGEPVSVIAVDYDGNQRRGLTANCRREDGSEYVIAVSEVVLPQASTGARYIAAYRRWLNLDPYPAETKKPSRRGRQHKVTDDLDLSKPVELVALSVMERAARCRLLGSDRIITLRASRLWEVVPGAIVTVTPRKHWRYGGHPYLSGEIQSTRIDVKALDLAPLGFAEMGMWNPKEEYWREEGGSIEEWAEPIIAHGPRPMFEMEQVLPGEDPDDPFNDPIIRSNDLKDAGERAEAKKILMQLCQADLRCLDAHSHLGNFVFDHHPQDAVRHYEVGLRIGELSLGDDFTGVLAWSLIDNRPFLRCMHGYGLCLWRLGRFDEAEQIFEKMLWLNPSDNQGVRFLIDEVKAKTAWENREVE
;
A
#
# COMPACT_ATOMS: atom_id res chain seq x y z
N MET A 1 4.82 -35.27 -29.42
CA MET A 1 3.90 -34.49 -28.57
C MET A 1 2.84 -35.46 -28.07
N GLY A 2 2.74 -35.70 -26.76
CA GLY A 2 1.75 -36.64 -26.20
C GLY A 2 2.03 -37.19 -24.79
N THR A 3 3.16 -36.91 -24.15
CA THR A 3 3.53 -37.52 -22.86
C THR A 3 3.42 -36.61 -21.62
N SER A 4 3.44 -35.28 -21.78
CA SER A 4 3.38 -34.34 -20.63
C SER A 4 1.99 -34.28 -20.00
N SER A 5 0.95 -34.09 -20.83
CA SER A 5 -0.44 -33.90 -20.36
C SER A 5 -1.02 -35.11 -19.60
N ASN A 6 -0.56 -36.32 -19.88
CA ASN A 6 -1.03 -37.54 -19.21
C ASN A 6 -0.33 -37.79 -17.86
N LYS A 7 0.81 -37.13 -17.60
CA LYS A 7 1.51 -37.21 -16.31
C LYS A 7 0.93 -36.20 -15.33
N ASP A 8 0.71 -34.96 -15.80
CA ASP A 8 0.14 -33.88 -15.00
C ASP A 8 -1.29 -34.23 -14.53
N GLY A 9 -2.11 -34.85 -15.38
CA GLY A 9 -3.45 -35.31 -15.02
C GLY A 9 -3.46 -36.38 -13.91
N LYS A 10 -2.53 -37.34 -13.95
CA LYS A 10 -2.42 -38.40 -12.92
C LYS A 10 -1.92 -37.88 -11.57
N GLU A 11 -1.06 -36.86 -11.58
CA GLU A 11 -0.59 -36.22 -10.35
C GLU A 11 -1.73 -35.44 -9.66
N LEU A 12 -2.57 -34.75 -10.43
CA LEU A 12 -3.76 -34.08 -9.89
C LEU A 12 -4.80 -35.06 -9.33
N GLU A 13 -5.09 -36.16 -10.03
CA GLU A 13 -5.97 -37.23 -9.53
C GLU A 13 -5.45 -37.84 -8.20
N ALA A 14 -4.12 -37.97 -8.05
CA ALA A 14 -3.52 -38.49 -6.83
C ALA A 14 -3.57 -37.51 -5.65
N LEU A 15 -3.66 -36.20 -5.92
CA LEU A 15 -3.92 -35.18 -4.92
C LEU A 15 -5.39 -35.14 -4.53
N ASP A 16 -6.31 -35.24 -5.50
CA ASP A 16 -7.75 -35.30 -5.23
C ASP A 16 -8.09 -36.48 -4.30
N LYS A 17 -7.53 -37.66 -4.58
CA LYS A 17 -7.70 -38.82 -3.71
C LYS A 17 -7.12 -38.61 -2.30
N LEU A 18 -5.98 -37.93 -2.19
CA LEU A 18 -5.39 -37.61 -0.88
C LEU A 18 -6.27 -36.61 -0.11
N ILE A 19 -6.86 -35.63 -0.78
CA ILE A 19 -7.81 -34.68 -0.17
C ILE A 19 -9.05 -35.42 0.30
N GLU A 20 -9.61 -36.33 -0.50
CA GLU A 20 -10.75 -37.17 -0.11
C GLU A 20 -10.42 -38.05 1.09
N GLU A 21 -9.22 -38.66 1.13
CA GLU A 21 -8.75 -39.46 2.26
C GLU A 21 -8.59 -38.61 3.54
N ILE A 22 -8.05 -37.39 3.44
CA ILE A 22 -7.90 -36.46 4.57
C ILE A 22 -9.27 -35.96 5.07
N THR A 23 -10.20 -35.66 4.17
CA THR A 23 -11.47 -35.01 4.50
C THR A 23 -12.65 -35.98 4.64
N VAL A 24 -12.41 -37.31 4.62
CA VAL A 24 -13.43 -38.37 4.55
C VAL A 24 -14.54 -38.28 5.59
N ASP A 25 -14.22 -37.85 6.81
CA ASP A 25 -15.15 -37.73 7.94
C ASP A 25 -15.26 -36.27 8.46
N ALA A 26 -14.88 -35.28 7.65
CA ALA A 26 -14.84 -33.87 8.02
C ALA A 26 -15.93 -33.04 7.30
N TYR A 27 -16.89 -32.52 8.06
CA TYR A 27 -18.03 -31.77 7.57
C TYR A 27 -17.83 -30.25 7.71
N GLY A 28 -17.67 -29.58 6.57
CA GLY A 28 -17.45 -28.13 6.52
C GLY A 28 -16.00 -27.72 6.77
N ASP A 29 -15.71 -26.45 6.49
CA ASP A 29 -14.33 -25.96 6.36
C ASP A 29 -13.53 -26.06 7.67
N ASP A 30 -14.17 -25.88 8.83
CA ASP A 30 -13.49 -25.99 10.14
C ASP A 30 -12.98 -27.40 10.41
N GLU A 31 -13.84 -28.41 10.25
CA GLU A 31 -13.51 -29.81 10.48
C GLU A 31 -12.46 -30.27 9.44
N GLN A 32 -12.56 -29.78 8.21
CA GLN A 32 -11.59 -30.10 7.15
C GLN A 32 -10.22 -29.48 7.43
N LEU A 33 -10.15 -28.26 7.96
CA LEU A 33 -8.90 -27.63 8.41
C LEU A 33 -8.27 -28.41 9.57
N TRP A 34 -9.07 -28.84 10.56
CA TRP A 34 -8.60 -29.73 11.62
C TRP A 34 -8.07 -31.07 11.08
N ALA A 35 -8.74 -31.65 10.09
CA ALA A 35 -8.32 -32.89 9.45
C ALA A 35 -6.99 -32.72 8.70
N PHE A 36 -6.80 -31.61 7.95
CA PHE A 36 -5.51 -31.30 7.35
C PHE A 36 -4.42 -31.10 8.40
N ARG A 37 -4.69 -30.35 9.49
CA ARG A 37 -3.72 -30.16 10.59
C ARG A 37 -3.27 -31.49 11.18
N GLN A 38 -4.22 -32.41 11.42
CA GLN A 38 -3.93 -33.76 11.92
C GLN A 38 -3.09 -34.56 10.91
N ALA A 39 -3.43 -34.51 9.63
CA ALA A 39 -2.69 -35.20 8.58
C ALA A 39 -1.24 -34.69 8.46
N PHE A 40 -1.00 -33.39 8.65
CA PHE A 40 0.34 -32.82 8.75
C PHE A 40 1.10 -33.34 9.98
N GLU A 41 0.44 -33.45 11.14
CA GLU A 41 1.05 -33.96 12.37
C GLU A 41 1.44 -35.45 12.27
N ASP A 42 0.60 -36.27 11.63
CA ASP A 42 0.81 -37.72 11.53
C ASP A 42 1.84 -38.11 10.44
N ASP A 43 1.84 -37.43 9.30
CA ASP A 43 2.57 -37.87 8.10
C ASP A 43 3.77 -37.00 7.70
N VAL A 44 3.92 -35.79 8.26
CA VAL A 44 5.02 -34.87 7.92
C VAL A 44 6.04 -34.80 9.06
N ALA A 45 7.25 -35.30 8.78
CA ALA A 45 8.35 -35.24 9.74
C ALA A 45 8.82 -33.80 9.95
N LEU A 46 8.55 -33.23 11.12
CA LEU A 46 9.02 -31.92 11.56
C LEU A 46 10.07 -32.06 12.69
N PRO A 47 11.07 -31.17 12.80
CA PRO A 47 11.26 -30.00 11.97
C PRO A 47 11.73 -30.35 10.54
N ALA A 48 11.21 -29.65 9.54
CA ALA A 48 11.56 -29.85 8.13
C ALA A 48 12.23 -28.61 7.54
N ASP A 49 13.30 -28.82 6.78
CA ASP A 49 13.92 -27.76 6.00
C ASP A 49 13.02 -27.39 4.82
N GLY A 50 12.67 -26.11 4.74
CA GLY A 50 11.74 -25.57 3.77
C GLY A 50 12.07 -24.14 3.40
N PHE A 51 11.19 -23.55 2.61
CA PHE A 51 11.27 -22.16 2.20
C PHE A 51 9.94 -21.47 2.41
N VAL A 52 9.98 -20.20 2.79
CA VAL A 52 8.81 -19.33 2.84
C VAL A 52 9.15 -18.09 2.03
N ILE A 53 8.45 -17.88 0.91
CA ILE A 53 8.76 -16.79 -0.06
C ILE A 53 10.27 -16.79 -0.43
N GLY A 54 10.86 -17.98 -0.53
CA GLY A 54 12.28 -18.18 -0.88
C GLY A 54 13.30 -17.97 0.25
N GLU A 55 12.87 -17.67 1.48
CA GLU A 55 13.75 -17.64 2.67
C GLU A 55 13.87 -19.05 3.26
N PRO A 56 15.08 -19.60 3.49
CA PRO A 56 15.24 -20.90 4.14
C PRO A 56 14.74 -20.82 5.58
N VAL A 57 13.89 -21.78 5.93
CA VAL A 57 13.35 -21.93 7.27
C VAL A 57 13.34 -23.38 7.68
N SER A 58 13.38 -23.61 8.99
CA SER A 58 13.01 -24.87 9.59
C SER A 58 11.55 -24.77 9.99
N VAL A 59 10.65 -25.46 9.30
CA VAL A 59 9.24 -25.57 9.70
C VAL A 59 9.19 -26.44 10.95
N ILE A 60 8.80 -25.87 12.08
CA ILE A 60 8.79 -26.55 13.38
C ILE A 60 7.46 -27.24 13.62
N ALA A 61 6.36 -26.58 13.29
CA ALA A 61 5.01 -27.08 13.52
C ALA A 61 4.05 -26.56 12.44
N VAL A 62 2.99 -27.32 12.19
CA VAL A 62 1.81 -26.87 11.46
C VAL A 62 0.63 -26.90 12.43
N ASP A 63 -0.16 -25.83 12.44
CA ASP A 63 -1.24 -25.64 13.41
C ASP A 63 -2.46 -24.95 12.81
N TYR A 64 -3.60 -25.09 13.50
CA TYR A 64 -4.86 -24.44 13.19
C TYR A 64 -5.45 -23.85 14.47
N ASP A 65 -5.69 -22.54 14.48
CA ASP A 65 -6.15 -21.81 15.67
C ASP A 65 -7.68 -21.65 15.74
N GLY A 66 -8.42 -22.36 14.89
CA GLY A 66 -9.89 -22.25 14.77
C GLY A 66 -10.36 -21.06 13.93
N ASN A 67 -9.45 -20.32 13.28
CA ASN A 67 -9.81 -19.22 12.38
C ASN A 67 -9.84 -19.67 10.91
N GLN A 68 -11.04 -19.95 10.39
CA GLN A 68 -11.24 -20.41 9.01
C GLN A 68 -10.63 -19.48 7.95
N ARG A 69 -10.67 -18.16 8.15
CA ARG A 69 -10.11 -17.18 7.20
C ARG A 69 -8.58 -17.20 7.16
N ARG A 70 -7.94 -17.56 8.28
CA ARG A 70 -6.47 -17.71 8.36
C ARG A 70 -6.01 -19.06 7.82
N GLY A 71 -6.84 -20.10 7.98
CA GLY A 71 -6.51 -21.48 7.63
C GLY A 71 -5.32 -22.02 8.41
N LEU A 72 -4.69 -23.07 7.89
CA LEU A 72 -3.49 -23.64 8.51
C LEU A 72 -2.31 -22.68 8.49
N THR A 73 -1.60 -22.65 9.61
CA THR A 73 -0.37 -21.90 9.80
C THR A 73 0.82 -22.80 10.10
N ALA A 74 2.01 -22.37 9.73
CA ALA A 74 3.27 -23.01 10.02
C ALA A 74 4.08 -22.10 10.95
N ASN A 75 4.58 -22.65 12.06
CA ASN A 75 5.63 -22.01 12.84
C ASN A 75 6.98 -22.34 12.19
N CYS A 76 7.69 -21.32 11.74
CA CYS A 76 8.94 -21.42 11.03
C CYS A 76 10.06 -20.74 11.81
N ARG A 77 11.20 -21.41 11.91
CA ARG A 77 12.43 -20.85 12.50
C ARG A 77 13.43 -20.48 11.41
N ARG A 78 13.94 -19.26 11.50
CA ARG A 78 14.97 -18.71 10.62
C ARG A 78 16.36 -19.24 11.02
N GLU A 79 17.34 -19.08 10.13
CA GLU A 79 18.74 -19.43 10.42
C GLU A 79 19.32 -18.70 11.64
N ASP A 80 18.82 -17.49 11.95
CA ASP A 80 19.21 -16.71 13.13
C ASP A 80 18.54 -17.18 14.44
N GLY A 81 17.70 -18.22 14.37
CA GLY A 81 17.01 -18.82 15.51
C GLY A 81 15.67 -18.18 15.85
N SER A 82 15.27 -17.09 15.19
CA SER A 82 13.97 -16.45 15.43
C SER A 82 12.80 -17.26 14.83
N GLU A 83 11.68 -17.30 15.55
CA GLU A 83 10.47 -18.05 15.17
C GLU A 83 9.35 -17.10 14.73
N TYR A 84 8.58 -17.48 13.73
CA TYR A 84 7.44 -16.71 13.23
C TYR A 84 6.37 -17.63 12.61
N VAL A 85 5.13 -17.14 12.57
CA VAL A 85 3.99 -17.89 12.04
C VAL A 85 3.61 -17.37 10.65
N ILE A 86 3.34 -18.27 9.71
CA ILE A 86 2.90 -17.94 8.34
C ILE A 86 1.86 -18.95 7.83
N ALA A 87 1.08 -18.62 6.80
CA ALA A 87 0.17 -19.58 6.19
C ALA A 87 0.91 -20.79 5.59
N VAL A 88 0.41 -22.00 5.80
CA VAL A 88 1.00 -23.24 5.24
C VAL A 88 1.06 -23.21 3.72
N SER A 89 0.09 -22.55 3.07
CA SER A 89 0.08 -22.39 1.61
C SER A 89 1.34 -21.69 1.10
N GLU A 90 1.99 -20.83 1.90
CA GLU A 90 3.20 -20.09 1.52
C GLU A 90 4.51 -20.86 1.77
N VAL A 91 4.42 -22.04 2.38
CA VAL A 91 5.57 -22.91 2.66
C VAL A 91 5.86 -23.78 1.44
N VAL A 92 7.13 -23.90 1.08
CA VAL A 92 7.61 -24.79 0.03
C VAL A 92 8.63 -25.76 0.63
N LEU A 93 8.29 -27.04 0.64
CA LEU A 93 9.19 -28.11 1.05
C LEU A 93 9.84 -28.77 -0.18
N PRO A 94 10.99 -29.45 -0.04
CA PRO A 94 11.63 -30.16 -1.14
C PRO A 94 10.65 -31.10 -1.85
N GLN A 95 10.57 -31.07 -3.18
CA GLN A 95 9.54 -31.76 -3.97
C GLN A 95 9.46 -33.28 -3.71
N ALA A 96 10.58 -33.90 -3.32
CA ALA A 96 10.65 -35.33 -3.00
C ALA A 96 10.18 -35.67 -1.56
N SER A 97 9.84 -34.68 -0.74
CA SER A 97 9.39 -34.88 0.64
C SER A 97 7.90 -35.19 0.73
N THR A 98 7.49 -35.96 1.73
CA THR A 98 6.08 -36.20 2.04
C THR A 98 5.36 -34.87 2.29
N GLY A 99 5.98 -33.95 3.05
CA GLY A 99 5.39 -32.64 3.34
C GLY A 99 5.07 -31.80 2.11
N ALA A 100 5.87 -31.86 1.04
CA ALA A 100 5.55 -31.15 -0.21
C ALA A 100 4.25 -31.65 -0.85
N ARG A 101 3.94 -32.95 -0.72
CA ARG A 101 2.68 -33.53 -1.21
C ARG A 101 1.47 -33.06 -0.39
N TYR A 102 1.60 -32.98 0.93
CA TYR A 102 0.51 -32.49 1.80
C TYR A 102 0.26 -30.99 1.62
N ILE A 103 1.31 -30.19 1.42
CA ILE A 103 1.17 -28.77 1.06
C ILE A 103 0.48 -28.64 -0.30
N ALA A 104 0.83 -29.45 -1.29
CA ALA A 104 0.18 -29.43 -2.60
C ALA A 104 -1.31 -29.80 -2.51
N ALA A 105 -1.66 -30.82 -1.71
CA ALA A 105 -3.04 -31.20 -1.45
C ALA A 105 -3.82 -30.08 -0.74
N TYR A 106 -3.22 -29.45 0.28
CA TYR A 106 -3.83 -28.33 1.00
C TYR A 106 -4.05 -27.11 0.10
N ARG A 107 -3.05 -26.75 -0.73
CA ARG A 107 -3.17 -25.67 -1.73
C ARG A 107 -4.28 -25.98 -2.74
N ARG A 108 -4.35 -27.22 -3.21
CA ARG A 108 -5.41 -27.66 -4.14
C ARG A 108 -6.80 -27.56 -3.52
N TRP A 109 -6.94 -27.97 -2.26
CA TRP A 109 -8.20 -27.86 -1.51
C TRP A 109 -8.65 -26.39 -1.36
N LEU A 110 -7.69 -25.47 -1.15
CA LEU A 110 -7.93 -24.01 -1.19
C LEU A 110 -8.19 -23.44 -2.61
N ASN A 111 -8.32 -24.28 -3.65
CA ASN A 111 -8.39 -23.86 -5.06
C ASN A 111 -7.18 -23.06 -5.55
N LEU A 112 -6.01 -23.28 -4.96
CA LEU A 112 -4.72 -22.70 -5.39
C LEU A 112 -3.95 -23.68 -6.29
N ASP A 113 -2.99 -23.17 -7.05
CA ASP A 113 -2.03 -24.00 -7.80
C ASP A 113 -1.29 -24.94 -6.83
N PRO A 114 -1.41 -26.28 -6.97
CA PRO A 114 -0.78 -27.25 -6.07
C PRO A 114 0.75 -27.21 -6.14
N TYR A 115 1.30 -26.88 -7.31
CA TYR A 115 2.73 -26.83 -7.58
C TYR A 115 3.08 -25.47 -8.21
N PRO A 116 3.04 -24.38 -7.42
CA PRO A 116 3.41 -23.07 -7.92
C PRO A 116 4.79 -23.17 -8.54
N ALA A 117 4.95 -22.62 -9.75
CA ALA A 117 6.15 -22.78 -10.54
C ALA A 117 7.42 -22.51 -9.71
N GLU A 118 8.17 -23.58 -9.42
CA GLU A 118 9.53 -23.44 -8.91
C GLU A 118 10.28 -22.50 -9.87
N THR A 119 11.03 -21.54 -9.31
CA THR A 119 11.92 -20.67 -10.06
C THR A 119 12.99 -21.52 -10.74
N LYS A 120 12.64 -22.10 -11.90
CA LYS A 120 13.51 -22.92 -12.73
C LYS A 120 14.73 -22.08 -13.10
N LYS A 121 15.91 -22.51 -12.63
CA LYS A 121 17.21 -22.06 -13.13
C LYS A 121 17.17 -22.02 -14.66
N PRO A 122 17.53 -20.91 -15.33
CA PRO A 122 17.52 -20.88 -16.78
C PRO A 122 18.55 -21.88 -17.32
N SER A 123 18.04 -22.90 -18.01
CA SER A 123 18.85 -23.81 -18.78
C SER A 123 19.55 -23.03 -19.91
N ARG A 124 20.85 -23.34 -20.09
CA ARG A 124 21.70 -22.76 -21.12
C ARG A 124 21.14 -23.07 -22.52
N ARG A 125 20.51 -22.10 -23.19
CA ARG A 125 20.67 -21.83 -24.63
C ARG A 125 19.80 -20.65 -25.06
N GLY A 126 20.39 -19.77 -25.86
CA GLY A 126 19.75 -18.57 -26.40
C GLY A 126 20.35 -17.31 -25.80
N ARG A 127 21.54 -16.92 -26.26
CA ARG A 127 22.05 -15.55 -26.07
C ARG A 127 21.07 -14.59 -26.74
N GLN A 128 20.17 -14.02 -25.96
CA GLN A 128 19.77 -12.62 -26.12
C GLN A 128 20.43 -11.85 -24.98
N HIS A 129 20.86 -10.62 -25.28
CA HIS A 129 21.78 -9.84 -24.48
C HIS A 129 21.43 -9.84 -22.98
N LYS A 130 22.40 -10.23 -22.14
CA LYS A 130 22.45 -9.86 -20.72
C LYS A 130 22.35 -8.34 -20.65
N VAL A 131 21.22 -7.81 -20.19
CA VAL A 131 21.27 -6.56 -19.43
C VAL A 131 21.97 -6.95 -18.13
N THR A 132 23.16 -6.42 -17.91
CA THR A 132 23.96 -6.64 -16.71
C THR A 132 23.15 -6.19 -15.49
N ASP A 133 22.90 -7.14 -14.59
CA ASP A 133 22.08 -7.00 -13.38
C ASP A 133 22.82 -6.28 -12.23
N ASP A 134 24.08 -5.91 -12.46
CA ASP A 134 24.96 -5.22 -11.52
C ASP A 134 24.66 -3.73 -11.55
N LEU A 135 24.10 -3.21 -10.45
CA LEU A 135 24.07 -1.78 -10.22
C LEU A 135 25.51 -1.26 -10.21
N ASP A 136 25.78 -0.19 -10.95
CA ASP A 136 27.07 0.49 -10.90
C ASP A 136 27.25 1.15 -9.52
N LEU A 137 27.93 0.45 -8.62
CA LEU A 137 28.17 0.93 -7.25
C LEU A 137 29.17 2.09 -7.19
N SER A 138 29.76 2.51 -8.31
CA SER A 138 30.64 3.69 -8.35
C SER A 138 29.88 5.01 -8.40
N LYS A 139 28.56 4.97 -8.61
CA LYS A 139 27.70 6.15 -8.74
C LYS A 139 26.54 6.11 -7.74
N PRO A 140 25.99 7.28 -7.36
CA PRO A 140 24.75 7.32 -6.61
C PRO A 140 23.61 6.62 -7.37
N VAL A 141 22.72 5.97 -6.62
CA VAL A 141 21.55 5.26 -7.13
C VAL A 141 20.29 5.98 -6.66
N GLU A 142 19.38 6.29 -7.59
CA GLU A 142 18.10 6.90 -7.26
C GLU A 142 16.99 5.85 -7.19
N LEU A 143 16.25 5.86 -6.09
CA LEU A 143 15.24 4.87 -5.75
C LEU A 143 13.93 5.57 -5.38
N VAL A 144 12.81 5.15 -5.96
CA VAL A 144 11.47 5.53 -5.51
C VAL A 144 11.10 4.64 -4.31
N ALA A 145 10.80 5.22 -3.16
CA ALA A 145 10.29 4.48 -2.01
C ALA A 145 8.83 4.05 -2.25
N LEU A 146 8.51 2.78 -2.03
CA LEU A 146 7.16 2.23 -2.17
C LEU A 146 6.54 1.92 -0.81
N SER A 147 7.35 1.39 0.10
CA SER A 147 6.99 1.20 1.52
C SER A 147 8.24 1.32 2.38
N VAL A 148 8.06 1.80 3.61
CA VAL A 148 9.16 2.04 4.56
C VAL A 148 8.87 1.30 5.85
N MET A 149 9.77 0.39 6.20
CA MET A 149 9.82 -0.33 7.47
C MET A 149 10.94 0.24 8.34
N GLU A 150 11.05 -0.22 9.59
CA GLU A 150 12.01 0.32 10.56
C GLU A 150 13.46 0.35 10.05
N ARG A 151 13.90 -0.70 9.36
CA ARG A 151 15.31 -0.87 8.92
C ARG A 151 15.48 -1.14 7.42
N ALA A 152 14.38 -1.13 6.67
CA ALA A 152 14.40 -1.40 5.25
C ALA A 152 13.28 -0.64 4.54
N ALA A 153 13.48 -0.30 3.27
CA ALA A 153 12.44 0.20 2.41
C ALA A 153 12.32 -0.70 1.17
N ARG A 154 11.09 -0.98 0.76
CA ARG A 154 10.82 -1.52 -0.57
C ARG A 154 10.88 -0.35 -1.54
N CYS A 155 11.73 -0.46 -2.55
CA CYS A 155 11.95 0.61 -3.51
C CYS A 155 11.84 0.10 -4.93
N ARG A 156 11.57 1.01 -5.85
CA ARG A 156 11.70 0.80 -7.30
C ARG A 156 12.88 1.63 -7.80
N LEU A 157 13.70 1.09 -8.69
CA LEU A 157 14.77 1.86 -9.32
C LEU A 157 14.15 2.96 -10.19
N LEU A 158 14.63 4.21 -10.06
CA LEU A 158 14.08 5.32 -10.86
C LEU A 158 14.27 5.04 -12.36
N GLY A 159 13.22 5.24 -13.17
CA GLY A 159 13.22 4.94 -14.61
C GLY A 159 13.13 3.44 -14.96
N SER A 160 12.76 2.59 -14.00
CA SER A 160 12.59 1.15 -14.20
C SER A 160 11.46 0.59 -13.33
N ASP A 161 10.93 -0.58 -13.66
CA ASP A 161 10.02 -1.35 -12.80
C ASP A 161 10.75 -2.31 -11.84
N ARG A 162 12.10 -2.27 -11.87
CA ARG A 162 12.91 -3.16 -11.03
C ARG A 162 12.75 -2.79 -9.56
N ILE A 163 12.16 -3.70 -8.80
CA ILE A 163 12.01 -3.59 -7.35
C ILE A 163 13.29 -4.04 -6.64
N ILE A 164 13.72 -3.29 -5.63
CA ILE A 164 14.89 -3.54 -4.81
C ILE A 164 14.58 -3.23 -3.35
N THR A 165 15.17 -3.97 -2.41
CA THR A 165 15.08 -3.63 -0.98
C THR A 165 16.28 -2.80 -0.57
N LEU A 166 16.04 -1.56 -0.14
CA LEU A 166 17.06 -0.68 0.43
C LEU A 166 17.22 -0.93 1.93
N ARG A 167 18.46 -1.14 2.39
CA ARG A 167 18.85 -1.12 3.80
C ARG A 167 19.74 0.08 4.05
N ALA A 168 19.25 1.08 4.76
CA ALA A 168 19.99 2.29 5.07
C ALA A 168 19.66 2.78 6.50
N SER A 169 20.51 3.63 7.05
CA SER A 169 20.14 4.45 8.20
C SER A 169 19.20 5.58 7.77
N ARG A 170 18.51 6.22 8.72
CA ARG A 170 17.64 7.39 8.49
C ARG A 170 16.45 7.16 7.55
N LEU A 171 16.00 5.90 7.43
CA LEU A 171 14.77 5.58 6.70
C LEU A 171 13.52 6.22 7.31
N TRP A 172 13.56 6.61 8.59
CA TRP A 172 12.48 7.37 9.23
C TRP A 172 12.21 8.74 8.59
N GLU A 173 13.14 9.29 7.79
CA GLU A 173 12.97 10.52 7.01
C GLU A 173 12.34 10.28 5.63
N VAL A 174 12.14 9.01 5.24
CA VAL A 174 11.63 8.61 3.92
C VAL A 174 10.15 8.27 4.02
N VAL A 175 9.39 8.75 3.04
CA VAL A 175 7.97 8.43 2.86
C VAL A 175 7.74 7.71 1.53
N PRO A 176 6.72 6.84 1.41
CA PRO A 176 6.31 6.30 0.10
C PRO A 176 6.12 7.42 -0.93
N GLY A 177 6.56 7.20 -2.17
CA GLY A 177 6.57 8.16 -3.27
C GLY A 177 7.74 9.15 -3.29
N ALA A 178 8.57 9.21 -2.25
CA ALA A 178 9.80 10.00 -2.29
C ALA A 178 10.90 9.32 -3.13
N ILE A 179 11.70 10.12 -3.83
CA ILE A 179 12.93 9.68 -4.49
C ILE A 179 14.09 9.83 -3.51
N VAL A 180 14.80 8.73 -3.28
CA VAL A 180 15.94 8.60 -2.36
C VAL A 180 17.21 8.41 -3.18
N THR A 181 18.16 9.33 -3.04
CA THR A 181 19.48 9.20 -3.64
C THR A 181 20.42 8.54 -2.65
N VAL A 182 20.98 7.40 -3.02
CA VAL A 182 21.78 6.53 -2.14
C VAL A 182 23.20 6.41 -2.66
N THR A 183 24.20 6.62 -1.80
CA THR A 183 25.58 6.16 -2.06
C THR A 183 25.61 4.66 -1.82
N PRO A 184 25.71 3.82 -2.87
CA PRO A 184 25.67 2.38 -2.68
C PRO A 184 26.94 1.88 -2.00
N ARG A 185 26.78 0.97 -1.04
CA ARG A 185 27.89 0.26 -0.37
C ARG A 185 27.96 -1.19 -0.81
N LYS A 186 26.82 -1.87 -0.83
CA LYS A 186 26.73 -3.29 -1.21
C LYS A 186 25.44 -3.55 -1.96
N HIS A 187 25.54 -4.19 -3.11
CA HIS A 187 24.42 -4.81 -3.81
C HIS A 187 24.56 -6.32 -3.73
N TRP A 188 23.46 -7.01 -3.45
CA TRP A 188 23.44 -8.48 -3.43
C TRP A 188 22.04 -8.97 -3.78
N ARG A 189 21.91 -10.29 -3.99
CA ARG A 189 20.62 -10.95 -4.14
C ARG A 189 20.41 -11.91 -3.00
N TYR A 190 19.18 -12.02 -2.55
CA TYR A 190 18.73 -13.02 -1.59
C TYR A 190 17.39 -13.54 -2.06
N GLY A 191 17.24 -14.87 -2.19
CA GLY A 191 16.06 -15.47 -2.82
C GLY A 191 15.79 -15.00 -4.26
N GLY A 192 16.82 -14.54 -4.98
CA GLY A 192 16.67 -13.92 -6.30
C GLY A 192 16.19 -12.45 -6.27
N HIS A 193 15.72 -11.93 -5.13
CA HIS A 193 15.35 -10.52 -4.96
C HIS A 193 16.58 -9.64 -4.73
N PRO A 194 16.76 -8.50 -5.43
CA PRO A 194 17.90 -7.63 -5.22
C PRO A 194 17.77 -6.78 -3.95
N TYR A 195 18.91 -6.57 -3.30
CA TYR A 195 19.06 -5.71 -2.14
C TYR A 195 20.18 -4.70 -2.40
N LEU A 196 20.01 -3.50 -1.83
CA LEU A 196 21.02 -2.47 -1.80
C LEU A 196 21.20 -2.02 -0.35
N SER A 197 22.44 -1.91 0.10
CA SER A 197 22.76 -1.12 1.29
C SER A 197 23.59 0.07 0.91
N GLY A 198 23.44 1.15 1.67
CA GLY A 198 24.10 2.42 1.37
C GLY A 198 23.78 3.50 2.38
N GLU A 199 24.28 4.69 2.10
CA GLU A 199 23.95 5.92 2.84
C GLU A 199 22.99 6.77 2.02
N ILE A 200 21.92 7.26 2.65
CA ILE A 200 21.01 8.21 2.01
C ILE A 200 21.72 9.57 1.94
N GLN A 201 21.97 10.05 0.73
CA GLN A 201 22.54 11.38 0.47
C GLN A 201 21.47 12.46 0.57
N SER A 202 20.32 12.21 -0.06
CA SER A 202 19.20 13.14 -0.11
C SER A 202 17.88 12.42 -0.39
N THR A 203 16.80 13.10 -0.07
CA THR A 203 15.43 12.72 -0.41
C THR A 203 14.76 13.91 -1.09
N ARG A 204 13.91 13.65 -2.08
CA ARG A 204 13.06 14.67 -2.72
C ARG A 204 11.72 14.10 -3.13
N ILE A 205 10.74 14.97 -3.32
CA ILE A 205 9.46 14.63 -3.94
C ILE A 205 9.50 15.20 -5.37
N ASP A 206 9.36 14.32 -6.35
CA ASP A 206 9.31 14.67 -7.77
C ASP A 206 8.38 13.67 -8.47
N VAL A 207 7.08 13.97 -8.42
CA VAL A 207 6.03 13.09 -8.92
C VAL A 207 6.09 12.87 -10.43
N LYS A 208 6.64 13.83 -11.19
CA LYS A 208 6.81 13.71 -12.64
C LYS A 208 7.86 12.65 -12.97
N ALA A 209 8.91 12.54 -12.17
CA ALA A 209 9.93 11.51 -12.33
C ALA A 209 9.47 10.11 -11.89
N LEU A 210 8.34 10.00 -11.17
CA LEU A 210 7.79 8.70 -10.77
C LEU A 210 7.19 7.92 -11.94
N ASP A 211 6.86 8.58 -13.06
CA ASP A 211 6.25 7.95 -14.24
C ASP A 211 4.95 7.20 -13.92
N LEU A 212 4.10 7.81 -13.08
CA LEU A 212 2.78 7.28 -12.73
C LEU A 212 1.75 7.72 -13.78
N ALA A 213 0.83 6.83 -14.11
CA ALA A 213 -0.37 7.23 -14.83
C ALA A 213 -1.19 8.21 -13.96
N PRO A 214 -1.67 9.34 -14.50
CA PRO A 214 -2.64 10.18 -13.80
C PRO A 214 -3.88 9.37 -13.38
N LEU A 215 -4.56 9.79 -12.33
CA LEU A 215 -5.82 9.17 -11.92
C LEU A 215 -6.88 9.44 -13.00
N GLY A 216 -7.77 8.48 -13.22
CA GLY A 216 -8.98 8.68 -14.00
C GLY A 216 -9.81 9.84 -13.44
N PHE A 217 -10.59 10.46 -14.32
CA PHE A 217 -11.32 11.68 -14.00
C PHE A 217 -12.67 11.68 -14.72
N ALA A 218 -13.75 11.47 -13.96
CA ALA A 218 -15.10 11.35 -14.48
C ALA A 218 -15.85 12.67 -14.35
N GLU A 219 -16.52 13.11 -15.42
CA GLU A 219 -17.38 14.30 -15.39
C GLU A 219 -18.74 13.95 -14.75
N MET A 220 -19.11 14.69 -13.71
CA MET A 220 -20.30 14.46 -12.87
C MET A 220 -21.37 15.54 -13.03
N GLY A 221 -21.31 16.28 -14.15
CA GLY A 221 -22.24 17.36 -14.47
C GLY A 221 -21.73 18.74 -14.03
N MET A 222 -22.66 19.64 -13.71
CA MET A 222 -22.35 21.04 -13.40
C MET A 222 -22.65 21.34 -11.94
N TRP A 223 -21.67 21.88 -11.23
CA TRP A 223 -21.85 22.52 -9.95
C TRP A 223 -22.35 23.95 -10.15
N ASN A 224 -23.46 24.33 -9.51
CA ASN A 224 -24.05 25.67 -9.61
C ASN A 224 -24.03 26.39 -8.25
N PRO A 225 -23.29 27.50 -8.10
CA PRO A 225 -23.21 28.21 -6.82
C PRO A 225 -24.57 28.69 -6.31
N LYS A 226 -25.55 28.95 -7.20
CA LYS A 226 -26.89 29.41 -6.79
C LYS A 226 -27.73 28.33 -6.12
N GLU A 227 -27.43 27.06 -6.41
CA GLU A 227 -28.17 25.91 -5.90
C GLU A 227 -27.43 25.30 -4.69
N GLU A 228 -26.10 25.34 -4.71
CA GLU A 228 -25.24 24.62 -3.77
C GLU A 228 -24.74 25.49 -2.60
N TYR A 229 -24.66 26.82 -2.77
CA TYR A 229 -24.24 27.71 -1.69
C TYR A 229 -25.43 28.01 -0.77
N TRP A 230 -25.45 27.35 0.38
CA TRP A 230 -26.45 27.59 1.42
C TRP A 230 -26.16 28.88 2.18
N ARG A 231 -27.22 29.68 2.36
CA ARG A 231 -27.23 30.88 3.22
C ARG A 231 -28.37 30.78 4.21
N GLU A 232 -28.17 31.35 5.39
CA GLU A 232 -29.29 31.69 6.26
C GLU A 232 -30.17 32.76 5.58
N GLU A 233 -31.49 32.69 5.76
CA GLU A 233 -32.43 33.66 5.19
C GLU A 233 -32.06 35.08 5.61
N GLY A 234 -31.73 35.94 4.64
CA GLY A 234 -31.32 37.33 4.88
C GLY A 234 -29.83 37.55 5.16
N GLY A 235 -29.00 36.50 5.16
CA GLY A 235 -27.55 36.61 5.31
C GLY A 235 -26.84 37.20 4.08
N SER A 236 -25.79 38.00 4.31
CA SER A 236 -24.90 38.49 3.25
C SER A 236 -24.01 37.38 2.70
N ILE A 237 -23.47 37.57 1.49
CA ILE A 237 -22.41 36.70 0.97
C ILE A 237 -21.17 36.92 1.84
N GLU A 238 -20.53 35.86 2.29
CA GLU A 238 -19.22 35.97 2.93
C GLU A 238 -18.16 36.35 1.88
N GLU A 239 -17.20 37.22 2.25
CA GLU A 239 -16.21 37.78 1.32
C GLU A 239 -15.42 36.70 0.55
N TRP A 240 -15.09 35.58 1.20
CA TRP A 240 -14.38 34.46 0.56
C TRP A 240 -15.20 33.79 -0.56
N ALA A 241 -16.53 33.79 -0.44
CA ALA A 241 -17.43 33.10 -1.36
C ALA A 241 -17.82 33.96 -2.57
N GLU A 242 -17.73 35.29 -2.45
CA GLU A 242 -18.05 36.23 -3.55
C GLU A 242 -17.38 35.88 -4.89
N PRO A 243 -16.05 35.67 -4.98
CA PRO A 243 -15.41 35.36 -6.26
C PRO A 243 -15.84 34.01 -6.83
N ILE A 244 -16.08 33.01 -5.98
CA ILE A 244 -16.52 31.67 -6.39
C ILE A 244 -17.94 31.72 -6.96
N ILE A 245 -18.84 32.48 -6.30
CA ILE A 245 -20.21 32.66 -6.75
C ILE A 245 -20.26 33.50 -8.03
N ALA A 246 -19.44 34.54 -8.14
CA ALA A 246 -19.34 35.38 -9.32
C ALA A 246 -18.83 34.62 -10.55
N HIS A 247 -17.99 33.60 -10.36
CA HIS A 247 -17.54 32.72 -11.44
C HIS A 247 -18.70 31.96 -12.10
N GLY A 248 -19.74 31.63 -11.33
CA GLY A 248 -20.92 30.93 -11.83
C GLY A 248 -20.73 29.40 -11.93
N PRO A 249 -21.58 28.73 -12.74
CA PRO A 249 -21.56 27.27 -12.85
C PRO A 249 -20.25 26.73 -13.41
N ARG A 250 -19.77 25.60 -12.86
CA ARG A 250 -18.52 24.94 -13.24
C ARG A 250 -18.69 23.44 -13.36
N PRO A 251 -17.97 22.76 -14.26
CA PRO A 251 -18.03 21.31 -14.34
C PRO A 251 -17.51 20.68 -13.05
N MET A 252 -18.20 19.64 -12.59
CA MET A 252 -17.87 18.85 -11.40
C MET A 252 -17.27 17.52 -11.84
N PHE A 253 -16.29 17.03 -11.09
CA PHE A 253 -15.60 15.80 -11.42
C PHE A 253 -15.40 14.90 -10.21
N GLU A 254 -15.31 13.59 -10.47
CA GLU A 254 -14.92 12.57 -9.51
C GLU A 254 -13.60 11.92 -9.97
N MET A 255 -12.63 11.84 -9.05
CA MET A 255 -11.36 11.15 -9.29
C MET A 255 -11.55 9.62 -9.30
N GLU A 256 -10.64 8.88 -9.95
CA GLU A 256 -10.59 7.42 -9.89
C GLU A 256 -10.41 6.93 -8.45
N GLN A 257 -11.26 5.98 -8.03
CA GLN A 257 -11.02 5.20 -6.83
C GLN A 257 -9.79 4.30 -7.02
N VAL A 258 -8.70 4.60 -6.32
CA VAL A 258 -7.49 3.78 -6.33
C VAL A 258 -7.30 3.10 -4.97
N LEU A 259 -7.64 1.81 -4.91
CA LEU A 259 -7.45 0.87 -3.78
C LEU A 259 -7.83 1.42 -2.38
N PRO A 260 -8.65 0.70 -1.60
CA PRO A 260 -9.41 -0.50 -1.96
C PRO A 260 -10.54 -0.08 -2.89
N GLY A 261 -10.60 -0.67 -4.10
CA GLY A 261 -11.90 -0.71 -4.77
C GLY A 261 -12.84 -1.46 -3.84
N GLU A 262 -14.10 -1.01 -3.73
CA GLU A 262 -15.11 -1.78 -2.99
C GLU A 262 -15.04 -3.24 -3.44
N ASP A 263 -14.83 -4.17 -2.50
CA ASP A 263 -15.06 -5.58 -2.77
C ASP A 263 -16.59 -5.77 -2.70
N PRO A 264 -17.30 -5.97 -3.82
CA PRO A 264 -18.75 -6.13 -3.78
C PRO A 264 -19.18 -7.35 -2.96
N ASP A 265 -18.26 -8.32 -2.80
CA ASP A 265 -18.47 -9.55 -2.05
C ASP A 265 -18.04 -9.42 -0.56
N ASP A 266 -17.24 -8.40 -0.20
CA ASP A 266 -16.84 -8.06 1.18
C ASP A 266 -16.79 -6.53 1.40
N PRO A 267 -17.94 -5.82 1.33
CA PRO A 267 -18.02 -4.35 1.41
C PRO A 267 -17.59 -3.77 2.76
N PHE A 268 -17.30 -4.62 3.74
CA PHE A 268 -16.85 -4.24 5.07
C PHE A 268 -15.33 -4.40 5.26
N ASN A 269 -14.61 -4.96 4.28
CA ASN A 269 -13.17 -5.17 4.35
C ASN A 269 -12.40 -4.05 3.64
N ASP A 270 -12.69 -2.80 4.03
CA ASP A 270 -11.91 -1.63 3.62
C ASP A 270 -10.61 -1.55 4.46
N PRO A 271 -9.40 -1.71 3.85
CA PRO A 271 -8.12 -1.57 4.55
C PRO A 271 -7.88 -0.20 5.21
N ILE A 272 -8.42 0.90 4.70
CA ILE A 272 -8.34 2.23 5.34
C ILE A 272 -9.20 2.24 6.61
N ILE A 273 -10.44 1.73 6.56
CA ILE A 273 -11.29 1.60 7.76
C ILE A 273 -10.58 0.72 8.80
N ARG A 274 -10.12 -0.46 8.39
CA ARG A 274 -9.37 -1.38 9.27
C ARG A 274 -8.11 -0.74 9.85
N SER A 275 -7.39 0.07 9.07
CA SER A 275 -6.22 0.81 9.57
C SER A 275 -6.62 1.82 10.64
N ASN A 276 -7.73 2.54 10.46
CA ASN A 276 -8.25 3.47 11.49
C ASN A 276 -8.72 2.73 12.74
N ASP A 277 -9.46 1.63 12.61
CA ASP A 277 -9.92 0.83 13.76
C ASP A 277 -8.73 0.33 14.59
N LEU A 278 -7.67 -0.16 13.92
CA LEU A 278 -6.44 -0.59 14.59
C LEU A 278 -5.72 0.59 15.26
N LYS A 279 -5.66 1.75 14.58
CA LYS A 279 -5.06 2.97 15.16
C LYS A 279 -5.80 3.38 16.43
N ASP A 280 -7.12 3.38 16.41
CA ASP A 280 -7.99 3.78 17.53
C ASP A 280 -7.95 2.75 18.67
N ALA A 281 -7.74 1.46 18.34
CA ALA A 281 -7.44 0.41 19.31
C ALA A 281 -6.00 0.47 19.90
N GLY A 282 -5.15 1.39 19.43
CA GLY A 282 -3.76 1.54 19.86
C GLY A 282 -2.75 0.66 19.12
N GLU A 283 -3.20 -0.18 18.19
CA GLU A 283 -2.39 -1.07 17.34
C GLU A 283 -1.73 -0.30 16.17
N ARG A 284 -1.02 0.78 16.50
CA ARG A 284 -0.46 1.75 15.54
C ARG A 284 0.50 1.14 14.52
N ALA A 285 1.24 0.10 14.90
CA ALA A 285 2.20 -0.56 14.02
C ALA A 285 1.51 -1.34 12.89
N GLU A 286 0.49 -2.14 13.22
CA GLU A 286 -0.29 -2.89 12.23
C GLU A 286 -1.15 -1.96 11.36
N ALA A 287 -1.72 -0.91 11.96
CA ALA A 287 -2.43 0.12 11.20
C ALA A 287 -1.53 0.79 10.15
N LYS A 288 -0.31 1.22 10.52
CA LYS A 288 0.67 1.82 9.60
C LYS A 288 1.12 0.83 8.51
N LYS A 289 1.28 -0.44 8.86
CA LYS A 289 1.68 -1.50 7.92
C LYS A 289 0.65 -1.68 6.80
N ILE A 290 -0.65 -1.61 7.09
CA ILE A 290 -1.70 -1.66 6.05
C ILE A 290 -1.51 -0.50 5.06
N LEU A 291 -1.33 0.74 5.55
CA LEU A 291 -1.14 1.91 4.69
C LEU A 291 0.14 1.79 3.84
N MET A 292 1.22 1.28 4.41
CA MET A 292 2.46 1.00 3.67
C MET A 292 2.26 -0.07 2.58
N GLN A 293 1.43 -1.08 2.82
CA GLN A 293 1.08 -2.09 1.81
C GLN A 293 0.25 -1.48 0.68
N LEU A 294 -0.70 -0.58 0.99
CA LEU A 294 -1.47 0.15 -0.02
C LEU A 294 -0.57 1.00 -0.91
N CYS A 295 0.33 1.81 -0.34
CA CYS A 295 1.28 2.59 -1.12
C CYS A 295 2.22 1.71 -1.96
N GLN A 296 2.59 0.52 -1.46
CA GLN A 296 3.41 -0.42 -2.21
C GLN A 296 2.67 -1.03 -3.40
N ALA A 297 1.37 -1.27 -3.25
CA ALA A 297 0.51 -1.81 -4.31
C ALA A 297 0.25 -0.77 -5.40
N ASP A 298 -0.14 0.46 -5.02
CA ASP A 298 -0.27 1.60 -5.92
C ASP A 298 0.04 2.90 -5.18
N LEU A 299 1.07 3.63 -5.63
CA LEU A 299 1.41 4.94 -5.08
C LEU A 299 0.30 5.99 -5.30
N ARG A 300 -0.61 5.74 -6.25
CA ARG A 300 -1.79 6.57 -6.53
C ARG A 300 -2.91 6.41 -5.48
N CYS A 301 -2.77 5.49 -4.52
CA CYS A 301 -3.67 5.40 -3.36
C CYS A 301 -3.45 6.62 -2.45
N LEU A 302 -4.11 7.73 -2.77
CA LEU A 302 -3.97 9.01 -2.07
C LEU A 302 -4.42 8.91 -0.61
N ASP A 303 -5.38 8.03 -0.32
CA ASP A 303 -5.93 7.92 1.03
C ASP A 303 -4.90 7.31 1.98
N ALA A 304 -4.08 6.36 1.51
CA ALA A 304 -2.98 5.83 2.30
C ALA A 304 -1.96 6.92 2.67
N HIS A 305 -1.64 7.84 1.74
CA HIS A 305 -0.77 8.99 2.02
C HIS A 305 -1.40 9.94 3.03
N SER A 306 -2.69 10.23 2.88
CA SER A 306 -3.44 11.11 3.79
C SER A 306 -3.42 10.55 5.22
N HIS A 307 -3.71 9.25 5.39
CA HIS A 307 -3.73 8.58 6.68
C HIS A 307 -2.32 8.43 7.28
N LEU A 308 -1.29 8.18 6.46
CA LEU A 308 0.11 8.17 6.94
C LEU A 308 0.54 9.55 7.47
N GLY A 309 0.08 10.64 6.85
CA GLY A 309 0.26 12.00 7.37
C GLY A 309 -0.40 12.18 8.74
N ASN A 310 -1.64 11.73 8.89
CA ASN A 310 -2.40 11.82 10.14
C ASN A 310 -1.68 11.13 11.32
N PHE A 311 -0.97 10.02 11.06
CA PHE A 311 -0.23 9.30 12.10
C PHE A 311 0.83 10.13 12.82
N VAL A 312 1.40 11.12 12.14
CA VAL A 312 2.53 11.91 12.65
C VAL A 312 2.20 13.40 12.74
N PHE A 313 1.06 13.84 12.21
CA PHE A 313 0.64 15.23 12.17
C PHE A 313 0.78 15.92 13.53
N ASP A 314 0.17 15.38 14.59
CA ASP A 314 0.12 16.04 15.90
C ASP A 314 1.49 16.31 16.51
N HIS A 315 2.44 15.38 16.35
CA HIS A 315 3.74 15.43 17.03
C HIS A 315 4.90 15.87 16.14
N HIS A 316 4.80 15.66 14.83
CA HIS A 316 5.90 15.84 13.87
C HIS A 316 5.40 16.43 12.53
N PRO A 317 4.95 17.69 12.50
CA PRO A 317 4.45 18.33 11.28
C PRO A 317 5.49 18.35 10.14
N GLN A 318 6.78 18.41 10.46
CA GLN A 318 7.88 18.31 9.51
C GLN A 318 7.97 16.96 8.77
N ASP A 319 7.41 15.90 9.36
CA ASP A 319 7.36 14.56 8.75
C ASP A 319 6.00 14.34 8.07
N ALA A 320 4.92 14.79 8.71
CA ALA A 320 3.56 14.73 8.17
C ALA A 320 3.43 15.43 6.81
N VAL A 321 4.06 16.61 6.68
CA VAL A 321 4.00 17.41 5.44
C VAL A 321 4.45 16.61 4.22
N ARG A 322 5.42 15.71 4.36
CA ARG A 322 5.96 14.91 3.25
C ARG A 322 4.94 13.88 2.76
N HIS A 323 4.21 13.25 3.67
CA HIS A 323 3.15 12.29 3.33
C HIS A 323 2.02 12.98 2.57
N TYR A 324 1.51 14.10 3.10
CA TYR A 324 0.46 14.86 2.43
C TYR A 324 0.92 15.43 1.09
N GLU A 325 2.16 15.92 1.01
CA GLU A 325 2.73 16.47 -0.22
C GLU A 325 2.79 15.43 -1.33
N VAL A 326 3.27 14.20 -1.06
CA VAL A 326 3.28 13.14 -2.07
C VAL A 326 1.88 12.88 -2.61
N GLY A 327 0.89 12.66 -1.73
CA GLY A 327 -0.49 12.41 -2.17
C GLY A 327 -1.09 13.58 -2.95
N LEU A 328 -0.88 14.81 -2.48
CA LEU A 328 -1.31 16.03 -3.19
C LEU A 328 -0.68 16.11 -4.58
N ARG A 329 0.65 15.98 -4.68
CA ARG A 329 1.36 16.11 -5.97
C ARG A 329 0.99 14.99 -6.95
N ILE A 330 0.73 13.77 -6.47
CA ILE A 330 0.26 12.67 -7.33
C ILE A 330 -1.14 12.97 -7.87
N GLY A 331 -2.07 13.41 -7.01
CA GLY A 331 -3.42 13.78 -7.46
C GLY A 331 -3.41 14.94 -8.45
N GLU A 332 -2.52 15.93 -8.24
CA GLU A 332 -2.32 17.05 -9.17
C GLU A 332 -1.84 16.62 -10.56
N LEU A 333 -1.27 15.43 -10.77
CA LEU A 333 -0.95 14.93 -12.12
C LEU A 333 -2.21 14.78 -13.00
N SER A 334 -3.37 14.61 -12.37
CA SER A 334 -4.67 14.45 -13.03
C SER A 334 -5.35 15.79 -13.29
N LEU A 335 -4.90 16.85 -12.61
CA LEU A 335 -5.41 18.21 -12.77
C LEU A 335 -4.48 18.95 -13.74
N GLY A 336 -5.02 19.43 -14.86
CA GLY A 336 -4.26 20.32 -15.74
C GLY A 336 -3.91 21.64 -15.04
N ASP A 337 -2.88 22.34 -15.52
CA ASP A 337 -2.42 23.62 -14.95
C ASP A 337 -3.55 24.69 -14.90
N ASP A 338 -4.54 24.58 -15.80
CA ASP A 338 -5.70 25.47 -15.90
C ASP A 338 -7.01 24.83 -15.39
N PHE A 339 -6.93 23.86 -14.46
CA PHE A 339 -8.13 23.21 -13.95
C PHE A 339 -9.00 24.19 -13.14
N THR A 340 -10.23 24.43 -13.64
CA THR A 340 -11.22 25.34 -13.02
C THR A 340 -12.47 24.61 -12.51
N GLY A 341 -12.50 23.28 -12.58
CA GLY A 341 -13.64 22.47 -12.14
C GLY A 341 -13.77 22.35 -10.62
N VAL A 342 -14.81 21.63 -10.20
CA VAL A 342 -15.13 21.36 -8.79
C VAL A 342 -14.88 19.89 -8.47
N LEU A 343 -14.22 19.65 -7.34
CA LEU A 343 -14.07 18.35 -6.69
C LEU A 343 -14.92 18.38 -5.42
N ALA A 344 -16.21 18.09 -5.57
CA ALA A 344 -17.14 18.14 -4.44
C ALA A 344 -16.83 17.02 -3.43
N TRP A 345 -16.92 17.33 -2.14
CA TRP A 345 -16.72 16.35 -1.05
C TRP A 345 -17.75 15.21 -1.04
N SER A 346 -18.94 15.45 -1.58
CA SER A 346 -20.01 14.45 -1.69
C SER A 346 -19.64 13.29 -2.61
N LEU A 347 -18.79 13.54 -3.61
CA LEU A 347 -18.18 12.53 -4.47
C LEU A 347 -17.03 11.88 -3.69
N ILE A 348 -17.20 10.62 -3.31
CA ILE A 348 -16.40 9.97 -2.27
C ILE A 348 -14.94 9.89 -2.68
N ASP A 349 -14.68 9.64 -3.96
CA ASP A 349 -13.32 9.43 -4.48
C ASP A 349 -12.49 10.71 -4.56
N ASN A 350 -13.11 11.88 -4.36
CA ASN A 350 -12.39 13.15 -4.23
C ASN A 350 -11.79 13.35 -2.83
N ARG A 351 -12.35 12.69 -1.81
CA ARG A 351 -11.97 12.93 -0.41
C ARG A 351 -10.50 12.63 -0.11
N PRO A 352 -9.88 11.56 -0.63
CA PRO A 352 -8.45 11.31 -0.43
C PRO A 352 -7.57 12.48 -0.87
N PHE A 353 -7.82 13.03 -2.07
CA PHE A 353 -7.07 14.17 -2.59
C PHE A 353 -7.28 15.43 -1.74
N LEU A 354 -8.54 15.73 -1.41
CA LEU A 354 -8.91 16.86 -0.56
C LEU A 354 -8.30 16.76 0.85
N ARG A 355 -8.24 15.55 1.44
CA ARG A 355 -7.57 15.30 2.72
C ARG A 355 -6.07 15.54 2.64
N CYS A 356 -5.40 15.07 1.58
CA CYS A 356 -4.00 15.38 1.34
C CYS A 356 -3.76 16.89 1.23
N MET A 357 -4.59 17.61 0.46
CA MET A 357 -4.48 19.06 0.31
C MET A 357 -4.66 19.79 1.66
N HIS A 358 -5.65 19.39 2.44
CA HIS A 358 -5.90 19.97 3.76
C HIS A 358 -4.76 19.73 4.74
N GLY A 359 -4.33 18.47 4.90
CA GLY A 359 -3.23 18.12 5.78
C GLY A 359 -1.92 18.84 5.39
N TYR A 360 -1.66 18.98 4.09
CA TYR A 360 -0.52 19.76 3.60
C TYR A 360 -0.63 21.24 4.01
N GLY A 361 -1.77 21.90 3.76
CA GLY A 361 -2.01 23.29 4.16
C GLY A 361 -1.87 23.52 5.66
N LEU A 362 -2.44 22.63 6.48
CA LEU A 362 -2.29 22.67 7.94
C LEU A 362 -0.83 22.49 8.37
N CYS A 363 -0.09 21.57 7.76
CA CYS A 363 1.34 21.41 8.03
C CYS A 363 2.14 22.65 7.65
N LEU A 364 1.87 23.27 6.49
CA LEU A 364 2.51 24.51 6.07
C LEU A 364 2.29 25.62 7.10
N TRP A 365 1.05 25.78 7.57
CA TRP A 365 0.72 26.76 8.60
C TRP A 365 1.46 26.47 9.92
N ARG A 366 1.46 25.22 10.39
CA ARG A 366 2.21 24.80 11.60
C ARG A 366 3.71 25.02 11.50
N LEU A 367 4.25 24.97 10.29
CA LEU A 367 5.66 25.22 9.99
C LEU A 367 5.97 26.71 9.71
N GLY A 368 4.99 27.61 9.86
CA GLY A 368 5.15 29.06 9.64
C GLY A 368 5.26 29.45 8.16
N ARG A 369 4.92 28.55 7.24
CA ARG A 369 4.91 28.79 5.78
C ARG A 369 3.57 29.40 5.36
N PHE A 370 3.26 30.57 5.91
CA PHE A 370 1.93 31.21 5.80
C PHE A 370 1.48 31.45 4.37
N ASP A 371 2.33 32.04 3.53
CA ASP A 371 1.96 32.40 2.14
C ASP A 371 1.64 31.14 1.30
N GLU A 372 2.31 30.01 1.58
CA GLU A 372 2.04 28.73 0.91
C GLU A 372 0.77 28.06 1.47
N ALA A 373 0.53 28.14 2.78
CA ALA A 373 -0.70 27.63 3.39
C ALA A 373 -1.94 28.37 2.87
N GLU A 374 -1.85 29.69 2.73
CA GLU A 374 -2.89 30.54 2.16
C GLU A 374 -3.26 30.08 0.75
N GLN A 375 -2.27 29.93 -0.14
CA GLN A 375 -2.49 29.47 -1.52
C GLN A 375 -3.19 28.10 -1.57
N ILE A 376 -2.83 27.18 -0.68
CA ILE A 376 -3.47 25.87 -0.59
C ILE A 376 -4.92 26.00 -0.12
N PHE A 377 -5.20 26.79 0.92
CA PHE A 377 -6.56 27.00 1.41
C PHE A 377 -7.45 27.74 0.40
N GLU A 378 -6.94 28.72 -0.33
CA GLU A 378 -7.67 29.35 -1.43
C GLU A 378 -8.00 28.33 -2.51
N LYS A 379 -7.01 27.53 -2.96
CA LYS A 379 -7.24 26.47 -3.94
C LYS A 379 -8.29 25.46 -3.47
N MET A 380 -8.28 25.10 -2.18
CA MET A 380 -9.30 24.22 -1.59
C MET A 380 -10.70 24.81 -1.68
N LEU A 381 -10.90 26.09 -1.38
CA LEU A 381 -12.20 26.74 -1.48
C LEU A 381 -12.70 26.78 -2.94
N TRP A 382 -11.80 26.96 -3.90
CA TRP A 382 -12.16 26.88 -5.32
C TRP A 382 -12.54 25.46 -5.76
N LEU A 383 -11.79 24.45 -5.32
CA LEU A 383 -12.03 23.05 -5.68
C LEU A 383 -13.25 22.46 -4.96
N ASN A 384 -13.43 22.75 -3.68
CA ASN A 384 -14.54 22.27 -2.85
C ASN A 384 -15.26 23.44 -2.16
N PRO A 385 -16.13 24.19 -2.86
CA PRO A 385 -16.76 25.41 -2.34
C PRO A 385 -17.70 25.19 -1.14
N SER A 386 -18.18 23.97 -0.94
CA SER A 386 -18.96 23.61 0.25
C SER A 386 -18.11 23.61 1.53
N ASP A 387 -16.78 23.64 1.38
CA ASP A 387 -15.78 23.72 2.44
C ASP A 387 -16.03 22.75 3.61
N ASN A 388 -16.27 21.49 3.27
CA ASN A 388 -16.50 20.43 4.27
C ASN A 388 -15.33 20.24 5.26
N GLN A 389 -14.15 20.74 4.90
CA GLN A 389 -12.94 20.65 5.72
C GLN A 389 -12.74 21.90 6.59
N GLY A 390 -13.51 22.95 6.37
CA GLY A 390 -13.57 24.14 7.22
C GLY A 390 -12.40 25.10 7.04
N VAL A 391 -11.73 25.12 5.88
CA VAL A 391 -10.57 26.01 5.68
C VAL A 391 -10.93 27.49 5.67
N ARG A 392 -12.20 27.85 5.40
CA ARG A 392 -12.69 29.24 5.49
C ARG A 392 -12.56 29.82 6.90
N PHE A 393 -12.60 28.97 7.93
CA PHE A 393 -12.42 29.40 9.32
C PHE A 393 -10.94 29.57 9.71
N LEU A 394 -10.01 29.13 8.86
CA LEU A 394 -8.57 29.16 9.13
C LEU A 394 -7.84 30.21 8.29
N ILE A 395 -8.35 30.52 7.10
CA ILE A 395 -7.63 31.30 6.09
C ILE A 395 -7.29 32.72 6.54
N ASP A 396 -8.18 33.39 7.28
CA ASP A 396 -7.93 34.77 7.75
C ASP A 396 -6.80 34.82 8.78
N GLU A 397 -6.66 33.78 9.60
CA GLU A 397 -5.58 33.68 10.57
C GLU A 397 -4.24 33.39 9.89
N VAL A 398 -4.24 32.56 8.85
CA VAL A 398 -3.06 32.33 8.01
C VAL A 398 -2.65 33.63 7.32
N LYS A 399 -3.61 34.37 6.74
CA LYS A 399 -3.38 35.70 6.11
C LYS A 399 -2.82 36.71 7.10
N ALA A 400 -3.31 36.69 8.34
CA ALA A 400 -2.81 37.51 9.44
C ALA A 400 -1.45 37.03 9.99
N LYS A 401 -0.92 35.90 9.51
CA LYS A 401 0.31 35.25 9.98
C LYS A 401 0.27 34.91 11.48
N THR A 402 -0.92 34.61 11.98
CA THR A 402 -1.13 34.12 13.34
C THR A 402 -0.51 32.74 13.46
N ALA A 403 0.40 32.55 14.42
CA ALA A 403 1.03 31.26 14.65
C ALA A 403 0.00 30.20 15.05
N TRP A 404 0.26 28.94 14.68
CA TRP A 404 -0.58 27.83 15.12
C TRP A 404 -0.52 27.68 16.64
N GLU A 405 -1.67 27.82 17.30
CA GLU A 405 -1.87 27.38 18.68
C GLU A 405 -2.52 25.99 18.67
N ASN A 406 -2.20 25.12 19.63
CA ASN A 406 -2.80 23.79 19.70
C ASN A 406 -4.32 23.93 19.87
N ARG A 407 -5.03 23.86 18.75
CA ARG A 407 -6.48 23.72 18.73
C ARG A 407 -6.77 22.27 19.06
N GLU A 408 -7.29 22.03 20.26
CA GLU A 408 -7.86 20.73 20.57
C GLU A 408 -8.93 20.45 19.52
N VAL A 409 -8.75 19.35 18.78
CA VAL A 409 -9.79 18.79 17.94
C VAL A 409 -10.79 18.19 18.92
N GLU A 410 -11.88 18.91 19.20
CA GLU A 410 -13.03 18.34 19.91
C GLU A 410 -13.69 17.21 19.10
#